data_AF-A0A5C8T1J5-F1
#
_entry.id   AF-A0A5C8T1J5-F1
#
_cell.length_a   1.000
_cell.length_b   1.000
_cell.length_c   1.000
_cell.angle_alpha   90.00
_cell.angle_beta   90.00
_cell.angle_gamma   90.00
#
_symmetry.space_group_name_H-M   'P 1'
#
loop_
_entity.id
_entity.type
_entity.pdbx_description
1 polymer ?
#
loop_
_entity_poly.entity_id
_entity_poly.type
_entity_poly.pdbx_seq_one_letter_code
_entity_poly.pdbx_strand_id
1 'polypeptide(L)'
;CRLSALDGPRVAVLIGGDSRHLSYRALDMQRLVGDLRKLAGSGCRLMVTVSRRTPDPLRDAIRTLVAETGGFLWDGGGDNPYVAMLALADAIVVTSDSANMVSEAVSTGAPVLLFDLPRTYIRHRRMFAGLAMAGALRPFTGRLEPLAYKPIDATPVIARALADGYAAFRAAHGASVTQDRLD
;
A
#
# COMPACT_ATOMS: atom_id res chain seq x y z
N CYS A 1 -6.19 -0.57 -21.01
CA CYS A 1 -5.23 -1.25 -20.12
C CYS A 1 -5.81 -2.61 -19.73
N ARG A 2 -5.03 -3.69 -19.58
CA ARG A 2 -5.55 -5.02 -19.17
C ARG A 2 -6.39 -4.96 -17.89
N LEU A 3 -6.07 -4.03 -16.99
CA LEU A 3 -6.80 -3.78 -15.74
C LEU A 3 -8.19 -3.16 -15.96
N SER A 4 -8.36 -2.32 -16.98
CA SER A 4 -9.64 -1.64 -17.25
C SER A 4 -10.69 -2.56 -17.87
N ALA A 5 -10.28 -3.75 -18.33
CA ALA A 5 -11.16 -4.75 -18.92
C ALA A 5 -11.76 -5.73 -17.89
N LEU A 6 -11.38 -5.62 -16.61
CA LEU A 6 -11.96 -6.42 -15.54
C LEU A 6 -13.42 -6.01 -15.31
N ASP A 7 -14.30 -7.01 -15.22
CA ASP A 7 -15.74 -6.89 -15.03
C ASP A 7 -16.10 -6.85 -13.54
N GLY A 8 -16.87 -5.84 -13.11
CA GLY A 8 -17.28 -5.68 -11.71
C GLY A 8 -16.34 -4.80 -10.86
N PRO A 9 -16.61 -4.67 -9.55
CA PRO A 9 -15.81 -3.83 -8.65
C PRO A 9 -14.35 -4.31 -8.58
N ARG A 10 -13.41 -3.41 -8.84
CA ARG A 10 -11.98 -3.68 -8.86
C ARG A 10 -11.38 -3.38 -7.50
N VAL A 11 -10.74 -4.38 -6.90
CA VAL A 11 -10.07 -4.23 -5.61
C VAL A 11 -8.57 -4.34 -5.81
N ALA A 12 -7.83 -3.27 -5.55
CA ALA A 12 -6.37 -3.37 -5.48
C ALA A 12 -5.97 -4.08 -4.19
N VAL A 13 -5.08 -5.06 -4.28
CA VAL A 13 -4.59 -5.82 -3.14
C VAL A 13 -3.08 -5.66 -3.07
N LEU A 14 -2.62 -4.93 -2.05
CA LEU A 14 -1.22 -4.58 -1.85
C LEU A 14 -0.64 -5.47 -0.74
N ILE A 15 0.13 -6.47 -1.14
CA ILE A 15 0.73 -7.43 -0.22
C ILE A 15 2.20 -7.09 -0.05
N GLY A 16 2.56 -6.77 1.19
CA GLY A 16 3.93 -6.52 1.60
C GLY A 16 4.73 -7.82 1.74
N GLY A 17 5.45 -8.03 2.83
CA GLY A 17 6.26 -9.22 3.01
C GLY A 17 7.10 -9.21 4.27
N ASP A 18 7.97 -10.20 4.40
CA ASP A 18 8.79 -10.40 5.59
C ASP A 18 9.76 -9.24 5.83
N SER A 19 9.96 -8.90 7.10
CA SER A 19 10.91 -7.89 7.56
C SER A 19 11.64 -8.39 8.79
N ARG A 20 12.66 -7.66 9.24
CA ARG A 20 13.39 -7.96 10.48
C ARG A 20 12.50 -8.21 11.70
N HIS A 21 11.29 -7.67 11.72
CA HIS A 21 10.39 -7.69 12.88
C HIS A 21 9.02 -8.32 12.61
N LEU A 22 8.81 -8.84 11.40
CA LEU A 22 7.54 -9.48 11.02
C LEU A 22 7.82 -10.57 9.99
N SER A 23 7.33 -11.78 10.27
CA SER A 23 7.32 -12.88 9.32
C SER A 23 5.89 -13.39 9.15
N TYR A 24 5.48 -13.65 7.91
CA TYR A 24 4.19 -14.24 7.62
C TYR A 24 4.16 -15.69 8.10
N ARG A 25 3.29 -15.98 9.08
CA ARG A 25 3.08 -17.35 9.55
C ARG A 25 2.09 -18.05 8.64
N ALA A 26 2.14 -19.38 8.59
CA ALA A 26 1.22 -20.19 7.78
C ALA A 26 -0.26 -19.83 8.03
N LEU A 27 -0.65 -19.65 9.29
CA LEU A 27 -2.01 -19.24 9.66
C LEU A 27 -2.39 -17.85 9.12
N ASP A 28 -1.45 -16.91 9.09
CA ASP A 28 -1.71 -15.55 8.59
C ASP A 28 -1.86 -15.55 7.06
N MET A 29 -1.02 -16.33 6.37
CA MET A 29 -1.12 -16.55 4.92
C MET A 29 -2.45 -17.21 4.54
N GLN A 30 -2.83 -18.28 5.26
CA GLN A 30 -4.12 -18.97 5.05
C GLN A 30 -5.31 -18.04 5.28
N ARG A 31 -5.28 -17.23 6.34
CA ARG A 31 -6.35 -16.26 6.62
C ARG A 31 -6.44 -15.20 5.51
N LEU A 32 -5.32 -14.63 5.08
CA LEU A 32 -5.30 -13.64 4.00
C LEU A 32 -5.92 -14.21 2.73
N VAL A 33 -5.47 -15.38 2.29
CA VAL A 33 -5.97 -16.04 1.07
C VAL A 33 -7.45 -16.41 1.21
N GLY A 34 -7.87 -16.89 2.38
CA GLY A 34 -9.26 -17.20 2.68
C GLY A 34 -10.18 -15.97 2.60
N ASP A 35 -9.76 -14.85 3.18
CA ASP A 35 -10.53 -13.60 3.16
C ASP A 35 -10.55 -12.95 1.77
N LEU A 36 -9.45 -13.01 1.02
CA LEU A 36 -9.43 -12.58 -0.37
C LEU A 36 -10.32 -13.46 -1.26
N ARG A 37 -10.38 -14.78 -1.01
CA ARG A 37 -11.30 -15.68 -1.73
C ARG A 37 -12.76 -15.34 -1.45
N LYS A 38 -13.12 -15.03 -0.19
CA LYS A 38 -14.48 -14.54 0.15
C LYS A 38 -14.82 -13.26 -0.60
N LEU A 39 -13.86 -12.32 -0.66
CA LEU A 39 -14.04 -11.05 -1.35
C LEU A 39 -14.24 -11.23 -2.87
N ALA A 40 -13.42 -12.08 -3.51
CA ALA A 40 -13.61 -12.41 -4.91
C ALA A 40 -14.97 -13.10 -5.16
N GLY A 41 -15.38 -13.98 -4.25
CA GLY A 41 -16.69 -14.66 -4.29
C GLY A 41 -17.90 -13.72 -4.19
N SER A 42 -17.73 -12.46 -3.75
CA SER A 42 -18.80 -11.46 -3.78
C SER A 42 -18.90 -10.71 -5.11
N GLY A 43 -18.18 -11.16 -6.15
CA GLY A 43 -18.19 -10.56 -7.49
C GLY A 43 -17.12 -9.48 -7.71
N CYS A 44 -16.15 -9.35 -6.79
CA CYS A 44 -15.03 -8.41 -6.96
C CYS A 44 -13.91 -9.01 -7.82
N ARG A 45 -13.22 -8.17 -8.58
CA ARG A 45 -12.00 -8.56 -9.32
C ARG A 45 -10.77 -8.03 -8.60
N LEU A 46 -9.88 -8.95 -8.23
CA LEU A 46 -8.68 -8.61 -7.48
C LEU A 46 -7.56 -8.21 -8.45
N MET A 47 -6.99 -7.02 -8.24
CA MET A 47 -5.74 -6.57 -8.84
C MET A 47 -4.66 -6.68 -7.77
N VAL A 48 -3.89 -7.76 -7.76
CA VAL A 48 -2.95 -8.09 -6.69
C VAL A 48 -1.52 -7.72 -7.08
N THR A 49 -0.79 -7.12 -6.15
CA THR A 49 0.66 -6.94 -6.23
C THR A 49 1.32 -7.49 -4.97
N VAL A 50 2.45 -8.15 -5.14
CA VAL A 50 3.26 -8.72 -4.06
C VAL A 50 4.63 -8.06 -4.04
N SER A 51 5.10 -7.64 -2.85
CA SER A 51 6.46 -7.10 -2.71
C SER A 51 7.51 -8.18 -2.96
N ARG A 52 8.75 -7.82 -3.29
CA ARG A 52 9.90 -8.77 -3.37
C ARG A 52 10.14 -9.59 -2.08
N ARG A 53 9.66 -9.10 -0.93
CA ARG A 53 9.80 -9.75 0.39
C ARG A 53 8.68 -10.74 0.73
N THR A 54 7.68 -10.87 -0.14
CA THR A 54 6.57 -11.82 0.07
C THR A 54 7.13 -13.25 0.06
N PRO A 55 6.83 -14.09 1.07
CA PRO A 55 7.28 -15.48 1.07
C PRO A 55 6.68 -16.29 -0.09
N ASP A 56 7.46 -17.22 -0.63
CA ASP A 56 7.06 -18.04 -1.79
C ASP A 56 5.73 -18.79 -1.58
N PRO A 57 5.45 -19.41 -0.41
CA PRO A 57 4.16 -20.07 -0.19
C PRO A 57 2.96 -19.13 -0.34
N LEU A 58 3.11 -17.85 0.04
CA LEU A 58 2.05 -16.87 -0.15
C LEU A 58 1.95 -16.43 -1.62
N ARG A 59 3.08 -16.25 -2.31
CA ARG A 59 3.08 -15.92 -3.75
C ARG A 59 2.34 -16.98 -4.56
N ASP A 60 2.62 -18.25 -4.29
CA ASP A 60 2.00 -19.37 -5.00
C ASP A 60 0.50 -19.45 -4.70
N ALA A 61 0.11 -19.29 -3.43
CA ALA A 61 -1.30 -19.27 -3.05
C ALA A 61 -2.08 -18.10 -3.69
N ILE A 62 -1.46 -16.92 -3.81
CA ILE A 62 -2.03 -15.76 -4.49
C ILE A 62 -2.14 -15.99 -6.00
N ARG A 63 -1.12 -16.58 -6.62
CA ARG A 63 -1.15 -16.94 -8.05
C ARG A 63 -2.31 -17.88 -8.36
N THR A 64 -2.49 -18.92 -7.55
CA THR A 64 -3.62 -19.85 -7.66
C THR A 64 -4.96 -19.14 -7.47
N LEU A 65 -5.10 -18.33 -6.41
CA LEU A 65 -6.32 -17.57 -6.14
C LEU A 65 -6.72 -16.68 -7.33
N VAL A 66 -5.76 -15.94 -7.89
CA VAL A 66 -6.00 -15.02 -9.00
C VAL A 66 -6.41 -15.78 -10.26
N ALA A 67 -5.78 -16.93 -10.53
CA ALA A 67 -6.15 -17.79 -11.65
C ALA A 67 -7.57 -18.35 -11.50
N GLU A 68 -7.96 -18.77 -10.30
CA GLU A 68 -9.31 -19.28 -10.00
C GLU A 68 -10.40 -18.20 -10.10
N THR A 69 -10.08 -16.96 -9.73
CA THR A 69 -11.07 -15.88 -9.58
C THR A 69 -11.11 -14.90 -10.76
N GLY A 70 -10.25 -15.08 -11.76
CA GLY A 70 -10.19 -14.21 -12.95
C GLY A 70 -9.66 -12.81 -12.65
N GLY A 71 -8.77 -12.67 -11.67
CA GLY A 71 -8.14 -11.40 -11.32
C GLY A 71 -6.90 -11.08 -12.16
N PHE A 72 -6.13 -10.10 -11.69
CA PHE A 72 -4.81 -9.74 -12.21
C PHE A 72 -3.77 -9.86 -11.10
N LEU A 73 -2.60 -10.43 -11.40
CA LEU A 73 -1.45 -10.48 -10.51
C LEU A 73 -0.26 -9.82 -11.20
N TRP A 74 0.36 -8.87 -10.50
CA TRP A 74 1.70 -8.39 -10.82
C TRP A 74 2.68 -8.89 -9.76
N ASP A 75 3.66 -9.67 -10.20
CA ASP A 75 4.69 -10.28 -9.34
C ASP A 75 6.06 -9.59 -9.45
N GLY A 76 6.11 -8.43 -10.12
CA GLY A 76 7.32 -7.63 -10.31
C GLY A 76 7.93 -7.73 -11.72
N GLY A 77 7.34 -8.54 -12.61
CA GLY A 77 7.76 -8.64 -14.01
C GLY A 77 7.14 -7.59 -14.93
N GLY A 78 7.88 -7.15 -15.95
CA GLY A 78 7.41 -6.20 -16.97
C GLY A 78 7.16 -4.78 -16.44
N ASP A 79 6.35 -4.02 -17.18
CA ASP A 79 5.99 -2.64 -16.81
C ASP A 79 5.19 -2.62 -15.50
N ASN A 80 5.55 -1.71 -14.58
CA ASN A 80 4.94 -1.61 -13.27
C ASN A 80 3.51 -1.00 -13.36
N PRO A 81 2.44 -1.78 -13.11
CA PRO A 81 1.07 -1.30 -13.21
C PRO A 81 0.56 -0.64 -11.91
N TYR A 82 1.40 -0.50 -10.89
CA TYR A 82 0.99 -0.11 -9.53
C TYR A 82 0.14 1.17 -9.48
N VAL A 83 0.57 2.23 -10.16
CA VAL A 83 -0.19 3.49 -10.21
C VAL A 83 -1.56 3.28 -10.88
N ALA A 84 -1.61 2.50 -11.95
CA ALA A 84 -2.87 2.18 -12.63
C ALA A 84 -3.78 1.32 -11.75
N MET A 85 -3.23 0.40 -10.95
CA MET A 85 -4.00 -0.38 -9.98
C MET A 85 -4.64 0.52 -8.92
N LEU A 86 -3.89 1.48 -8.36
CA LEU A 86 -4.40 2.44 -7.39
C LEU A 86 -5.47 3.35 -8.00
N ALA A 87 -5.25 3.86 -9.21
CA ALA A 87 -6.17 4.77 -9.88
C ALA A 87 -7.49 4.12 -10.32
N LEU A 88 -7.49 2.81 -10.59
CA LEU A 88 -8.67 2.05 -11.04
C LEU A 88 -9.40 1.33 -9.88
N ALA A 89 -8.88 1.41 -8.66
CA ALA A 89 -9.42 0.70 -7.51
C ALA A 89 -10.72 1.35 -7.01
N ASP A 90 -11.78 0.54 -6.91
CA ASP A 90 -13.01 0.90 -6.20
C ASP A 90 -12.84 0.73 -4.68
N ALA A 91 -11.91 -0.14 -4.27
CA ALA A 91 -11.42 -0.29 -2.90
C ALA A 91 -9.99 -0.85 -2.89
N ILE A 92 -9.28 -0.68 -1.79
CA ILE A 92 -7.90 -1.14 -1.62
C ILE A 92 -7.81 -2.01 -0.37
N VAL A 93 -7.34 -3.25 -0.52
CA VAL A 93 -6.88 -4.09 0.59
C VAL A 93 -5.37 -3.96 0.70
N VAL A 94 -4.86 -3.66 1.89
CA VAL A 94 -3.41 -3.51 2.12
C VAL A 94 -2.98 -4.22 3.39
N THR A 95 -1.85 -4.92 3.35
CA THR A 95 -1.30 -5.59 4.54
C THR A 95 -0.58 -4.60 5.44
N SER A 96 -0.72 -4.80 6.75
CA SER A 96 -0.21 -3.86 7.76
C SER A 96 1.32 -3.82 7.93
N ASP A 97 2.07 -4.64 7.19
CA ASP A 97 3.53 -4.72 7.28
C ASP A 97 4.27 -3.54 6.62
N SER A 98 3.58 -2.71 5.85
CA SER A 98 4.16 -1.60 5.09
C SER A 98 3.41 -0.29 5.33
N ALA A 99 4.03 0.64 6.07
CA ALA A 99 3.49 1.99 6.22
C ALA A 99 3.39 2.69 4.87
N ASN A 100 4.38 2.50 3.99
CA ASN A 100 4.41 3.18 2.69
C ASN A 100 3.23 2.75 1.83
N MET A 101 2.95 1.45 1.73
CA MET A 101 1.78 0.98 0.96
C MET A 101 0.46 1.49 1.56
N VAL A 102 0.36 1.55 2.89
CA VAL A 102 -0.84 2.11 3.54
C VAL A 102 -0.97 3.60 3.23
N SER A 103 0.12 4.38 3.32
CA SER A 103 0.14 5.80 2.99
C SER A 103 -0.22 6.07 1.52
N GLU A 104 0.31 5.28 0.61
CA GLU A 104 -0.01 5.34 -0.82
C GLU A 104 -1.46 4.93 -1.12
N ALA A 105 -2.02 3.98 -0.36
CA ALA A 105 -3.41 3.61 -0.49
C ALA A 105 -4.35 4.75 -0.04
N VAL A 106 -4.09 5.36 1.12
CA VAL A 106 -4.95 6.44 1.64
C VAL A 106 -4.84 7.76 0.87
N SER A 107 -3.77 7.95 0.09
CA SER A 107 -3.66 9.14 -0.77
C SER A 107 -4.56 9.08 -2.00
N THR A 108 -5.15 7.92 -2.32
CA THR A 108 -6.09 7.76 -3.43
C THR A 108 -7.48 8.31 -3.14
N GLY A 109 -7.89 8.34 -1.86
CA GLY A 109 -9.28 8.59 -1.45
C GLY A 109 -10.22 7.38 -1.62
N ALA A 110 -9.76 6.27 -2.21
CA ALA A 110 -10.54 5.03 -2.29
C ALA A 110 -10.66 4.38 -0.89
N PRO A 111 -11.75 3.65 -0.59
CA PRO A 111 -11.89 2.85 0.63
C PRO A 111 -10.65 1.98 0.90
N VAL A 112 -9.99 2.13 2.05
CA VAL A 112 -8.82 1.31 2.42
C VAL A 112 -9.13 0.35 3.56
N LEU A 113 -8.93 -0.93 3.29
CA LEU A 113 -9.14 -2.06 4.19
C LEU A 113 -7.79 -2.67 4.57
N LEU A 114 -7.44 -2.60 5.85
CA LEU A 114 -6.19 -3.07 6.41
C LEU A 114 -6.30 -4.55 6.81
N PHE A 115 -5.53 -5.42 6.17
CA PHE A 115 -5.30 -6.76 6.68
C PHE A 115 -4.24 -6.71 7.79
N ASP A 116 -4.69 -6.84 9.04
CA ASP A 116 -3.81 -6.75 10.20
C ASP A 116 -3.04 -8.04 10.44
N LEU A 117 -1.72 -8.00 10.28
CA LEU A 117 -0.82 -9.10 10.62
C LEU A 117 -0.54 -9.11 12.14
N PRO A 118 -0.62 -10.27 12.80
CA PRO A 118 -0.29 -10.35 14.22
C PRO A 118 1.17 -9.95 14.45
N ARG A 119 1.41 -9.14 15.49
CA ARG A 119 2.70 -8.48 15.77
C ARG A 119 3.12 -7.42 14.75
N THR A 120 2.17 -6.84 14.02
CA THR A 120 2.41 -5.62 13.25
C THR A 120 3.15 -4.60 14.12
N TYR A 121 4.20 -4.05 13.51
CA TYR A 121 5.20 -3.21 14.13
C TYR A 121 4.56 -2.13 15.02
N ILE A 122 4.96 -2.08 16.30
CA ILE A 122 4.43 -1.13 17.30
C ILE A 122 4.49 0.32 16.79
N ARG A 123 5.54 0.68 16.03
CA ARG A 123 5.72 2.02 15.45
C ARG A 123 4.62 2.43 14.46
N HIS A 124 3.98 1.49 13.75
CA HIS A 124 2.93 1.81 12.77
C HIS A 124 1.57 1.98 13.44
N ARG A 125 1.38 1.45 14.66
CA ARG A 125 0.08 1.50 15.37
C ARG A 125 -0.46 2.91 15.51
N ARG A 126 0.39 3.89 15.85
CA ARG A 126 -0.03 5.29 15.97
C ARG A 126 -0.53 5.86 14.64
N MET A 127 0.19 5.56 13.55
CA MET A 127 -0.21 5.99 12.21
C MET A 127 -1.55 5.36 11.80
N PHE A 128 -1.68 4.03 11.95
CA PHE A 128 -2.91 3.32 11.60
C PHE A 128 -4.11 3.75 12.46
N ALA A 129 -3.90 3.99 13.75
CA ALA A 129 -4.94 4.53 14.63
C ALA A 129 -5.38 5.93 14.18
N GLY A 130 -4.44 6.82 13.83
CA GLY A 130 -4.77 8.14 13.29
C GLY A 130 -5.56 8.08 11.98
N LEU A 131 -5.16 7.19 11.05
CA LEU A 131 -5.88 6.97 9.79
C LEU A 131 -7.28 6.38 10.03
N ALA A 132 -7.43 5.45 10.97
CA ALA A 132 -8.73 4.89 11.34
C ALA A 132 -9.64 5.95 11.97
N MET A 133 -9.11 6.81 12.87
CA MET A 133 -9.85 7.93 13.45
C MET A 133 -10.27 8.96 12.39
N ALA A 134 -9.45 9.16 11.35
CA ALA A 134 -9.78 10.01 10.20
C ALA A 134 -10.79 9.36 9.23
N GLY A 135 -11.24 8.12 9.49
CA GLY A 135 -12.15 7.39 8.62
C GLY A 135 -11.51 6.84 7.34
N ALA A 136 -10.18 6.90 7.22
CA ALA A 136 -9.45 6.48 6.03
C ALA A 136 -9.08 5.00 6.02
N LEU A 137 -9.24 4.29 7.14
CA LEU A 137 -8.74 2.92 7.31
C LEU A 137 -9.70 2.07 8.15
N ARG A 138 -10.04 0.87 7.67
CA ARG A 138 -10.84 -0.12 8.41
C ARG A 138 -10.22 -1.50 8.38
N PRO A 139 -10.48 -2.39 9.35
CA PRO A 139 -10.02 -3.77 9.27
C PRO A 139 -10.60 -4.51 8.07
N PHE A 140 -9.77 -5.26 7.34
CA PHE A 140 -10.22 -6.18 6.30
C PHE A 140 -10.63 -7.52 6.92
N THR A 141 -11.86 -7.95 6.65
CA THR A 141 -12.45 -9.20 7.17
C THR A 141 -13.04 -10.10 6.07
N GLY A 142 -12.56 -9.92 4.83
CA GLY A 142 -13.02 -10.67 3.66
C GLY A 142 -14.25 -10.10 2.95
N ARG A 143 -14.61 -8.84 3.24
CA ARG A 143 -15.75 -8.13 2.66
C ARG A 143 -15.38 -6.67 2.37
N LEU A 144 -16.06 -6.06 1.40
CA LEU A 144 -15.99 -4.61 1.22
C LEU A 144 -16.73 -3.91 2.36
N GLU A 145 -16.11 -2.87 2.89
CA GLU A 145 -16.80 -1.91 3.76
C GLU A 145 -16.81 -0.54 3.07
N PRO A 146 -17.97 0.14 2.99
CA PRO A 146 -18.01 1.50 2.47
C PRO A 146 -17.26 2.44 3.42
N LEU A 147 -16.37 3.24 2.83
CA LEU A 147 -15.60 4.28 3.50
C LEU A 147 -15.67 5.55 2.66
N ALA A 148 -15.76 6.69 3.32
CA ALA A 148 -15.72 7.99 2.66
C ALA A 148 -14.82 8.92 3.47
N TYR A 149 -13.72 9.36 2.85
CA TYR A 149 -12.77 10.29 3.44
C TYR A 149 -12.13 11.13 2.33
N LYS A 150 -11.59 12.29 2.67
CA LYS A 150 -10.79 13.08 1.71
C LYS A 150 -9.41 12.44 1.57
N PRO A 151 -8.84 12.35 0.35
CA PRO A 151 -7.47 11.87 0.15
C PRO A 151 -6.48 12.44 1.16
N ILE A 152 -5.67 11.57 1.77
CA ILE A 152 -4.66 11.95 2.76
C ILE A 152 -3.29 11.79 2.11
N ASP A 153 -2.69 12.91 1.70
CA ASP A 153 -1.33 12.94 1.14
C ASP A 153 -0.45 13.93 1.89
N ALA A 154 0.51 13.40 2.66
CA ALA A 154 1.48 14.20 3.40
C ALA A 154 2.67 14.64 2.54
N THR A 155 2.84 14.07 1.34
CA THR A 155 4.01 14.27 0.47
C THR A 155 4.26 15.74 0.14
N PRO A 156 3.25 16.54 -0.27
CA PRO A 156 3.47 17.95 -0.62
C PRO A 156 3.92 18.78 0.59
N VAL A 157 3.36 18.50 1.77
CA VAL A 157 3.70 19.19 3.02
C VAL A 157 5.15 18.88 3.43
N ILE A 158 5.54 17.60 3.39
CA ILE A 158 6.90 17.18 3.73
C ILE A 158 7.91 17.74 2.72
N ALA A 159 7.61 17.65 1.42
CA ALA A 159 8.46 18.18 0.37
C ALA A 159 8.69 19.69 0.52
N ARG A 160 7.63 20.43 0.87
CA ARG A 160 7.72 21.86 1.13
C ARG A 160 8.61 22.17 2.34
N ALA A 161 8.38 21.48 3.46
CA ALA A 161 9.17 21.67 4.67
C ALA A 161 10.66 21.36 4.44
N LEU A 162 10.98 20.32 3.66
CA LEU A 162 12.35 19.99 3.27
C LEU A 162 12.96 21.07 2.37
N ALA A 163 12.21 21.60 1.39
CA ALA A 163 12.68 22.67 0.52
C ALA A 163 12.98 23.95 1.30
N ASP A 164 12.08 24.35 2.20
CA ASP A 164 12.24 25.54 3.03
C ASP A 164 13.43 25.39 3.99
N GLY A 165 13.56 24.22 4.64
CA GLY A 165 14.70 23.90 5.52
C GLY A 165 16.04 23.87 4.77
N TYR A 166 16.07 23.32 3.55
CA TYR A 166 17.26 23.29 2.72
C TYR A 166 17.67 24.69 2.24
N ALA A 167 16.71 25.54 1.88
CA ALA A 167 16.97 26.93 1.53
C ALA A 167 17.57 27.71 2.71
N ALA A 168 17.00 27.56 3.92
CA ALA A 168 17.53 28.16 5.13
C ALA A 168 18.95 27.66 5.47
N PHE A 169 19.18 26.35 5.36
CA PHE A 169 20.51 25.75 5.55
C PHE A 169 21.54 26.34 4.58
N ARG A 170 21.18 26.44 3.29
CA ARG A 170 22.04 27.03 2.26
C ARG A 170 22.30 28.52 2.49
N ALA A 171 21.31 29.29 2.94
CA ALA A 171 21.51 30.70 3.25
C ALA A 171 22.49 30.89 4.43
N ALA A 172 22.41 30.02 5.44
CA ALA A 172 23.29 30.07 6.62
C ALA A 172 24.72 29.55 6.36
N HIS A 173 24.91 28.62 5.42
CA HIS A 173 26.20 27.93 5.20
C HIS A 173 26.79 28.12 3.79
N GLY A 174 26.12 28.88 2.92
CA GLY A 174 26.53 29.12 1.53
C GLY A 174 27.38 30.37 1.30
N ALA A 175 27.60 31.20 2.33
CA ALA A 175 28.40 32.42 2.23
C ALA A 175 29.93 32.20 2.41
N SER A 176 30.39 30.96 2.62
CA SER A 176 31.80 30.66 2.96
C SER A 176 32.65 30.10 1.81
N VAL A 177 32.17 30.07 0.56
CA VAL A 177 32.90 29.46 -0.57
C VAL A 177 33.16 30.45 -1.71
N THR A 178 33.40 31.74 -1.41
CA THR A 178 33.75 32.72 -2.46
C THR A 178 34.72 33.79 -1.98
N GLN A 179 35.81 33.40 -1.32
CA GLN A 179 36.94 34.30 -1.11
C GLN A 179 38.24 33.50 -0.94
N ASP A 180 38.70 32.86 -2.02
CA ASP A 180 40.08 32.36 -2.14
C ASP A 180 40.37 32.10 -3.63
N ARG A 181 40.42 33.19 -4.40
CA ARG A 181 41.02 33.20 -5.74
C ARG A 181 41.20 34.63 -6.22
N LEU A 182 42.18 35.31 -5.65
CA LEU A 182 42.93 36.43 -6.22
C LEU A 182 44.08 36.66 -5.23
N ASP A 183 45.25 36.12 -5.58
CA ASP A 183 46.60 36.68 -5.39
C ASP A 183 47.64 35.65 -5.88
#